data_AF-A0A2N1FAT7-F1
#
_entry.id   AF-A0A2N1FAT7-F1
#
_cell.length_a   1.000
_cell.length_b   1.000
_cell.length_c   1.000
_cell.angle_alpha   90.00
_cell.angle_beta   90.00
_cell.angle_gamma   90.00
#
_symmetry.space_group_name_H-M   'P 1'
#
loop_
_entity.id
_entity.type
_entity.pdbx_description
1 polymer ?
#
loop_
_entity_poly.entity_id
_entity_poly.type
_entity_poly.pdbx_seq_one_letter_code
_entity_poly.pdbx_strand_id
1 'polypeptide(L)'
;MEATDEKVTFEIIEKVPKEKLQIPLKLYGESAAMESYVKLPFLLVGVLFLIHNVFIAGNSYSYSTYKNIKNIEISIIAIIVLAILIMAGIAMNKNSKTKKALKEISKRYTIKTATVQEEFSALAIHMYGGRGVVLKK
;
A
#
# COMPACT_ATOMS: atom_id res chain seq x y z
N MET A 1 -25.01 -38.04 0.99
CA MET A 1 -25.00 -36.59 0.72
C MET A 1 -23.64 -36.27 0.14
N GLU A 2 -23.54 -36.30 -1.19
CA GLU A 2 -22.32 -35.87 -1.88
C GLU A 2 -22.17 -34.37 -1.66
N ALA A 3 -21.09 -33.96 -0.99
CA ALA A 3 -20.66 -32.57 -1.01
C ALA A 3 -20.21 -32.29 -2.44
N THR A 4 -21.06 -31.61 -3.22
CA THR A 4 -20.67 -31.01 -4.48
C THR A 4 -19.55 -30.01 -4.19
N ASP A 5 -18.33 -30.43 -4.48
CA ASP A 5 -17.15 -29.59 -4.57
C ASP A 5 -17.38 -28.65 -5.78
N GLU A 6 -18.18 -27.61 -5.57
CA GLU A 6 -18.31 -26.50 -6.51
C GLU A 6 -16.91 -25.90 -6.65
N LYS A 7 -16.19 -26.33 -7.69
CA LYS A 7 -14.98 -25.66 -8.15
C LYS A 7 -15.39 -24.22 -8.45
N VAL A 8 -15.14 -23.33 -7.50
CA VAL A 8 -15.25 -21.89 -7.69
C VAL A 8 -14.25 -21.51 -8.78
N THR A 9 -14.68 -21.56 -10.03
CA THR A 9 -13.89 -21.18 -11.18
C THR A 9 -13.99 -19.67 -11.32
N PHE A 10 -12.87 -19.00 -11.05
CA PHE A 10 -12.74 -17.57 -11.25
C PHE A 10 -12.87 -17.24 -12.74
N GLU A 11 -13.91 -16.49 -13.10
CA GLU A 11 -14.23 -16.09 -14.48
C GLU A 11 -13.06 -15.29 -15.12
N ILE A 12 -12.32 -14.53 -14.30
CA ILE A 12 -11.11 -13.83 -14.71
C ILE A 12 -9.99 -14.81 -15.13
N ILE A 13 -9.80 -15.90 -14.38
CA ILE A 13 -8.70 -16.85 -14.62
C ILE A 13 -8.96 -17.66 -15.90
N GLU A 14 -10.23 -17.92 -16.21
CA GLU A 14 -10.62 -18.65 -17.42
C GLU A 14 -10.62 -17.78 -18.68
N LYS A 15 -11.10 -16.54 -18.60
CA LYS A 15 -11.31 -15.69 -19.79
C LYS A 15 -10.13 -14.78 -20.13
N VAL A 16 -9.26 -14.48 -19.17
CA VAL A 16 -8.16 -13.51 -19.35
C VAL A 16 -6.82 -14.24 -19.49
N PRO A 17 -6.05 -13.99 -20.56
CA PRO A 17 -4.70 -14.53 -20.70
C PRO A 17 -3.83 -14.16 -19.49
N LYS A 18 -3.05 -15.13 -19.00
CA LYS A 18 -2.23 -14.98 -17.79
C LYS A 18 -1.27 -13.79 -17.89
N GLU A 19 -0.74 -13.51 -19.08
CA GLU A 19 0.19 -12.40 -19.32
C GLU A 19 -0.49 -11.04 -19.08
N LYS A 20 -1.78 -10.93 -19.40
CA LYS A 20 -2.57 -9.71 -19.18
C LYS A 20 -2.97 -9.54 -17.72
N LEU A 21 -3.07 -10.63 -16.96
CA LEU A 21 -3.37 -10.61 -15.53
C LEU A 21 -2.14 -10.34 -14.65
N GLN A 22 -0.96 -10.75 -15.11
CA GLN A 22 0.30 -10.54 -14.37
C GLN A 22 0.65 -9.06 -14.20
N ILE A 23 0.34 -8.21 -15.19
CA ILE A 23 0.62 -6.77 -15.13
C ILE A 23 -0.12 -6.09 -13.96
N PRO A 24 -1.46 -6.18 -13.84
CA PRO A 24 -2.18 -5.61 -12.71
C PRO A 24 -1.81 -6.29 -11.39
N LEU A 25 -1.54 -7.61 -11.38
CA LEU A 25 -1.09 -8.30 -10.16
C LEU A 25 0.26 -7.77 -9.65
N LYS A 26 1.23 -7.58 -10.55
CA LYS A 26 2.54 -7.02 -10.20
C LYS A 26 2.40 -5.59 -9.66
N LEU A 27 1.63 -4.74 -10.34
CA LEU A 27 1.38 -3.37 -9.90
C LEU A 27 0.68 -3.32 -8.53
N TYR A 28 -0.26 -4.23 -8.29
CA TYR A 28 -0.91 -4.39 -7.00
C TYR A 28 0.10 -4.82 -5.92
N GLY A 29 0.86 -5.89 -6.16
CA GLY A 29 1.84 -6.39 -5.20
C GLY A 29 2.87 -5.34 -4.81
N GLU A 30 3.36 -4.57 -5.78
CA GLU A 30 4.26 -3.45 -5.53
C GLU A 30 3.61 -2.31 -4.72
N SER A 31 2.30 -2.06 -4.91
CA SER A 31 1.55 -1.08 -4.11
C SER A 31 1.33 -1.59 -2.68
N ALA A 32 0.94 -2.84 -2.51
CA ALA A 32 0.68 -3.47 -1.22
C ALA A 32 1.96 -3.58 -0.37
N ALA A 33 3.09 -3.89 -1.01
CA ALA A 33 4.40 -3.84 -0.37
C ALA A 33 4.73 -2.43 0.13
N MET A 34 4.45 -1.39 -0.68
CA MET A 34 4.67 0.00 -0.27
C MET A 34 3.84 0.40 0.95
N GLU A 35 2.58 -0.04 1.05
CA GLU A 35 1.75 0.17 2.24
C GLU A 35 2.37 -0.45 3.50
N SER A 36 3.05 -1.59 3.36
CA SER A 36 3.76 -2.22 4.47
C SER A 36 5.02 -1.44 4.85
N TYR A 37 5.78 -0.94 3.87
CA TYR A 37 6.98 -0.14 4.12
C TYR A 37 6.68 1.21 4.78
N VAL A 38 5.51 1.81 4.52
CA VAL A 38 5.08 3.06 5.16
C VAL A 38 4.96 2.93 6.69
N LYS A 39 4.79 1.72 7.24
CA LYS A 39 4.78 1.49 8.69
C LYS A 39 6.13 1.76 9.36
N LEU A 40 7.24 1.57 8.64
CA LEU A 40 8.59 1.74 9.17
C LEU A 40 8.91 3.20 9.57
N PRO A 41 8.61 4.23 8.73
CA PRO A 41 8.66 5.62 9.14
C PRO A 41 7.88 5.94 10.42
N PHE A 42 6.66 5.39 10.57
CA PHE A 42 5.86 5.63 11.78
C PHE A 42 6.50 4.99 13.02
N LEU A 43 7.07 3.80 12.88
CA LEU A 43 7.85 3.17 13.94
C LEU A 43 9.06 4.02 14.34
N LEU A 44 9.79 4.56 13.35
CA LEU A 44 10.94 5.45 13.59
C LEU A 44 10.55 6.70 14.37
N VAL A 45 9.40 7.32 14.08
CA VAL A 45 8.88 8.46 14.86
C VAL A 45 8.67 8.06 16.32
N GLY A 46 8.10 6.88 16.57
CA GLY A 46 7.92 6.35 17.93
C GLY A 46 9.25 6.16 18.66
N VAL A 47 10.25 5.60 18.00
CA VAL A 47 11.61 5.44 18.56
C VAL A 47 12.25 6.78 18.86
N LEU A 48 12.16 7.76 17.94
CA LEU A 48 12.69 9.11 18.15
C LEU A 48 12.02 9.80 19.34
N PHE A 49 10.71 9.63 19.51
CA PHE A 49 9.99 10.16 20.65
C PHE A 49 10.48 9.56 21.97
N LEU A 50 10.72 8.25 22.02
CA LEU A 50 11.31 7.60 23.20
C LEU A 50 12.71 8.13 23.50
N ILE A 51 13.56 8.28 22.49
CA ILE A 51 14.90 8.85 22.65
C ILE A 51 14.82 10.26 23.22
N HIS A 52 13.94 11.11 22.69
CA HIS A 52 13.73 12.45 23.22
C HIS A 52 13.32 12.40 24.70
N ASN A 53 12.34 11.56 25.05
CA ASN A 53 11.86 11.48 26.43
C ASN A 53 12.91 10.93 27.41
N VAL A 54 13.73 9.97 27.01
CA VAL A 54 14.71 9.34 27.90
C VAL A 54 15.97 10.18 28.07
N PHE A 55 16.46 10.81 26.99
CA PHE A 55 17.78 11.44 26.98
C PHE A 55 17.76 12.96 26.95
N ILE A 56 16.67 13.57 26.52
CA ILE A 56 16.57 15.01 26.31
C ILE A 56 15.59 15.65 27.31
N ALA A 57 14.43 15.05 27.51
CA ALA A 57 13.43 15.56 28.44
C ALA A 57 13.98 15.53 29.88
N GLY A 58 13.75 16.61 30.62
CA GLY A 58 14.18 16.75 32.03
C GLY A 58 15.61 17.28 32.23
N ASN A 59 16.44 17.32 31.17
CA ASN A 59 17.76 17.92 31.24
C ASN A 59 17.70 19.44 31.06
N SER A 60 18.53 20.16 31.83
CA SER A 60 18.68 21.61 31.69
C SER A 60 19.71 21.93 30.62
N TYR A 61 19.28 22.57 29.54
CA TYR A 61 20.14 23.00 28.44
C TYR A 61 20.21 24.52 28.37
N SER A 62 21.33 25.04 27.87
CA SER A 62 21.38 26.45 27.44
C SER A 62 20.37 26.68 26.31
N TYR A 63 19.85 27.91 26.19
CA TYR A 63 18.87 28.24 25.15
C TYR A 63 19.39 27.94 23.73
N SER A 64 20.67 28.23 23.46
CA SER A 64 21.30 27.94 22.17
C SER A 64 21.34 26.43 21.87
N THR A 65 21.71 25.62 22.87
CA THR A 65 21.74 24.16 22.76
C THR A 65 20.33 23.60 22.52
N TYR A 66 19.36 24.04 23.30
CA TYR A 66 17.97 23.60 23.15
C TYR A 66 17.39 23.97 21.77
N LYS A 67 17.66 25.19 21.29
CA LYS A 67 17.23 25.64 19.97
C LYS A 67 17.83 24.77 18.86
N ASN A 68 19.11 24.40 18.97
CA ASN A 68 19.75 23.51 18.01
C ASN A 68 19.13 22.11 18.02
N ILE A 69 18.89 21.53 19.20
CA ILE A 69 18.22 20.22 19.34
C ILE A 69 16.85 20.26 18.65
N LYS A 70 16.02 21.26 18.98
CA LYS A 70 14.68 21.42 18.40
C LYS A 70 14.72 21.57 16.88
N ASN A 71 15.66 22.35 16.35
CA ASN A 71 15.81 22.53 14.91
C ASN A 71 16.16 21.20 14.21
N ILE A 72 17.08 20.42 14.80
CA ILE A 72 17.44 19.10 14.28
C ILE A 72 16.25 18.16 14.30
N GLU A 73 15.49 18.11 15.38
CA GLU A 73 14.28 17.29 15.49
C GLU A 73 13.24 17.63 14.42
N ILE A 74 12.97 18.93 14.22
CA ILE A 74 12.06 19.39 13.16
C ILE A 74 12.58 18.98 11.78
N SER A 75 13.87 19.12 11.51
CA SER A 75 14.47 18.69 10.24
C SER A 75 14.32 17.19 10.00
N ILE A 76 14.55 16.35 11.02
CA ILE A 76 14.37 14.89 10.94
C ILE A 76 12.91 14.57 10.63
N ILE A 77 11.96 15.16 11.36
CA ILE A 77 10.52 14.95 11.14
C ILE A 77 10.15 15.38 9.71
N ALA A 78 10.64 16.52 9.23
CA ALA A 78 10.37 17.00 7.88
C ALA A 78 10.85 16.01 6.79
N ILE A 79 12.04 15.43 6.95
CA ILE A 79 12.56 14.40 6.04
C ILE A 79 11.69 13.14 6.06
N ILE A 80 11.26 12.70 7.25
CA ILE A 80 10.38 11.53 7.40
C ILE A 80 9.04 11.77 6.70
N VAL A 81 8.42 12.94 6.91
CA VAL A 81 7.15 13.30 6.27
C VAL A 81 7.32 13.33 4.75
N LEU A 82 8.39 13.90 4.23
CA LEU A 82 8.67 13.93 2.80
C LEU A 82 8.79 12.50 2.22
N ALA A 83 9.49 11.60 2.91
CA ALA A 83 9.62 10.21 2.49
C ALA A 83 8.25 9.50 2.44
N ILE A 84 7.38 9.71 3.43
CA ILE A 84 6.02 9.16 3.47
C ILE A 84 5.20 9.66 2.27
N LEU A 85 5.28 10.96 1.94
CA LEU A 85 4.57 11.53 0.80
C LEU A 85 5.03 10.92 -0.53
N ILE A 86 6.34 10.71 -0.70
CA ILE A 86 6.89 10.06 -1.90
C ILE A 86 6.36 8.62 -2.03
N MET A 87 6.42 7.84 -0.94
CA MET A 87 5.90 6.47 -0.93
C MET A 87 4.40 6.41 -1.23
N ALA A 88 3.61 7.31 -0.62
CA ALA A 88 2.18 7.43 -0.86
C ALA A 88 1.90 7.76 -2.34
N GLY A 89 2.62 8.71 -2.93
CA GLY A 89 2.49 9.07 -4.34
C GLY A 89 2.78 7.88 -5.28
N ILE A 90 3.84 7.12 -5.00
CA ILE A 90 4.19 5.91 -5.77
C ILE A 90 3.08 4.85 -5.65
N ALA A 91 2.60 4.57 -4.43
CA ALA A 91 1.52 3.60 -4.19
C ALA A 91 0.23 4.01 -4.92
N MET A 92 -0.17 5.28 -4.81
CA MET A 92 -1.35 5.83 -5.50
C MET A 92 -1.23 5.69 -7.02
N ASN A 93 -0.05 5.96 -7.59
CA ASN A 93 0.18 5.82 -9.02
C ASN A 93 0.03 4.35 -9.48
N LYS A 94 0.63 3.39 -8.75
CA LYS A 94 0.54 1.95 -9.06
C LYS A 94 -0.89 1.43 -8.91
N ASN A 95 -1.61 1.83 -7.86
CA ASN A 95 -3.01 1.48 -7.68
C ASN A 95 -3.88 2.06 -8.80
N SER A 96 -3.65 3.32 -9.22
CA SER A 96 -4.34 3.94 -10.35
C SER A 96 -4.13 3.17 -11.66
N LYS A 97 -2.90 2.77 -11.95
CA LYS A 97 -2.58 1.93 -13.13
C LYS A 97 -3.26 0.57 -13.06
N THR A 98 -3.27 -0.07 -11.89
CA THR A 98 -3.98 -1.34 -11.65
C THR A 98 -5.47 -1.18 -11.96
N LYS A 99 -6.12 -0.13 -11.43
CA LYS A 99 -7.54 0.15 -11.70
C LYS A 99 -7.83 0.37 -13.18
N LYS A 100 -6.96 1.10 -13.89
CA LYS A 100 -7.09 1.31 -15.34
C LYS A 100 -7.01 -0.02 -16.09
N ALA A 101 -6.03 -0.85 -15.78
CA ALA A 101 -5.86 -2.17 -16.40
C ALA A 101 -7.07 -3.09 -16.16
N LEU A 102 -7.61 -3.13 -14.93
CA LEU A 102 -8.79 -3.93 -14.61
C LEU A 102 -10.05 -3.42 -15.32
N LYS A 103 -10.23 -2.10 -15.45
CA LYS A 103 -11.33 -1.53 -16.24
C LYS A 103 -11.18 -1.88 -17.73
N GLU A 104 -9.95 -1.93 -18.26
CA GLU A 104 -9.72 -2.37 -19.65
C GLU A 104 -10.03 -3.86 -19.84
N ILE A 105 -9.62 -4.72 -18.90
CA ILE A 105 -9.93 -6.15 -18.90
C ILE A 105 -11.45 -6.37 -18.87
N SER A 106 -12.17 -5.69 -17.99
CA SER A 106 -13.63 -5.76 -17.93
C SER A 106 -14.29 -5.42 -19.27
N LYS A 107 -13.82 -4.37 -19.96
CA LYS A 107 -14.35 -3.98 -21.26
C LYS A 107 -13.98 -4.96 -22.39
N ARG A 108 -12.73 -5.43 -22.41
CA ARG A 108 -12.19 -6.25 -23.51
C ARG A 108 -12.74 -7.67 -23.50
N TYR A 109 -12.99 -8.22 -22.31
CA TYR A 109 -13.47 -9.59 -22.14
C TYR A 109 -14.96 -9.66 -21.75
N THR A 110 -15.65 -8.51 -21.76
CA THR A 110 -17.09 -8.38 -21.43
C THR A 110 -17.43 -9.01 -20.07
N ILE A 111 -16.53 -8.86 -19.09
CA ILE A 111 -16.71 -9.32 -17.71
C ILE A 111 -17.26 -8.14 -16.91
N LYS A 112 -18.29 -8.36 -16.08
CA LYS A 112 -18.84 -7.31 -15.21
C LYS A 112 -17.72 -6.74 -14.33
N THR A 113 -17.62 -5.41 -14.25
CA THR A 113 -16.60 -4.73 -13.43
C THR A 113 -16.61 -5.18 -11.96
N ALA A 114 -17.80 -5.51 -11.43
CA ALA A 114 -17.96 -6.03 -10.07
C ALA A 114 -17.29 -7.39 -9.90
N THR A 115 -17.53 -8.33 -10.82
CA THR A 115 -16.87 -9.64 -10.86
C THR A 115 -15.36 -9.48 -11.01
N VAL A 116 -14.91 -8.61 -11.93
CA VAL A 116 -13.48 -8.31 -12.09
C VAL A 116 -12.87 -7.81 -10.78
N GLN A 117 -13.59 -6.96 -10.05
CA GLN A 117 -13.14 -6.41 -8.78
C GLN A 117 -13.03 -7.48 -7.69
N GLU A 118 -14.07 -8.27 -7.47
CA GLU A 118 -14.13 -9.28 -6.42
C GLU A 118 -13.09 -10.37 -6.64
N GLU A 119 -13.08 -10.97 -7.82
CA GLU A 119 -12.19 -12.08 -8.11
C GLU A 119 -10.72 -11.65 -8.14
N PHE A 120 -10.42 -10.50 -8.75
CA PHE A 120 -9.05 -9.97 -8.73
C PHE A 120 -8.62 -9.61 -7.31
N SER A 121 -9.50 -9.01 -6.51
CA SER A 121 -9.16 -8.65 -5.12
C SER A 121 -8.94 -9.89 -4.28
N ALA A 122 -9.77 -10.93 -4.42
CA ALA A 122 -9.58 -12.20 -3.74
C ALA A 122 -8.22 -12.83 -4.08
N LEU A 123 -7.89 -12.90 -5.38
CA LEU A 123 -6.61 -13.42 -5.85
C LEU A 123 -5.42 -12.58 -5.34
N ALA A 124 -5.51 -11.27 -5.49
CA ALA A 124 -4.43 -10.35 -5.17
C ALA A 124 -4.19 -10.25 -3.66
N ILE A 125 -5.23 -10.28 -2.83
CA ILE A 125 -5.12 -10.33 -1.36
C ILE A 125 -4.52 -11.66 -0.93
N HIS A 126 -4.94 -12.79 -1.51
CA HIS A 126 -4.36 -14.08 -1.18
C HIS A 126 -2.85 -14.15 -1.49
N MET A 127 -2.41 -13.54 -2.60
CA MET A 127 -1.01 -13.56 -3.02
C MET A 127 -0.13 -12.52 -2.33
N TYR A 128 -0.63 -11.30 -2.13
CA TYR A 128 0.18 -10.14 -1.73
C TYR A 128 -0.35 -9.41 -0.49
N GLY A 129 -1.48 -9.85 0.09
CA GLY A 129 -2.16 -9.17 1.18
C GLY A 129 -2.79 -7.84 0.77
N GLY A 130 -2.95 -6.94 1.74
CA GLY A 130 -3.50 -5.60 1.51
C GLY A 130 -5.03 -5.55 1.56
N ARG A 131 -5.60 -4.45 1.03
CA ARG A 131 -7.04 -4.11 1.17
C ARG A 131 -7.88 -4.43 -0.06
N GLY A 132 -7.30 -5.02 -1.11
CA GLY A 132 -7.94 -5.24 -2.40
C GLY A 132 -8.09 -3.95 -3.22
N VAL A 133 -8.71 -4.06 -4.39
CA VAL A 133 -8.89 -2.95 -5.32
C VAL A 133 -10.35 -2.53 -5.35
N VAL A 134 -10.62 -1.23 -5.25
CA VAL A 134 -11.97 -0.67 -5.45
C VAL A 134 -12.03 0.03 -6.80
N LEU A 135 -12.80 -0.54 -7.71
CA LEU A 135 -13.19 0.02 -8.99
C LEU A 135 -14.48 0.84 -8.78
N LYS A 136 -14.34 2.14 -8.46
CA LYS A 136 -15.50 3.04 -8.42
C LYS A 136 -16.24 2.95 -9.76
N LYS A 137 -17.58 2.76 -9.68
CA LYS A 137 -18.50 2.89 -10.82
C LYS A 137 -18.22 4.21 -11.54
#